data_AF-A0A9E0A2X8-F1
#
_entry.id   AF-A0A9E0A2X8-F1
#
_cell.length_a   1.000
_cell.length_b   1.000
_cell.length_c   1.000
_cell.angle_alpha   90.00
_cell.angle_beta   90.00
_cell.angle_gamma   90.00
#
_symmetry.space_group_name_H-M   'P 1'
#
loop_
_entity.id
_entity.type
_entity.pdbx_description
1 polymer ?
#
loop_
_entity_poly.entity_id
_entity_poly.type
_entity_poly.pdbx_seq_one_letter_code
_entity_poly.pdbx_strand_id
1 'polypeptide(L)'
;GCAIPADKTSYGYISEHHAFGMTEKQTGDHAEDLAAAMLASTLGIDFNVDESWDEKKEIFKISGKIVRTLNVTQSKICMDNHYTTVVAAAVFVF
;
A
#
# COMPACT_ATOMS: atom_id res chain seq x y z
N GLY A 1 -1.73 -2.76 1.13
CA GLY A 1 -2.30 -1.62 0.39
C GLY A 1 -2.97 -2.11 -0.88
N CYS A 2 -3.72 -1.25 -1.56
CA CYS A 2 -4.34 -1.51 -2.85
C CYS A 2 -4.22 -0.26 -3.73
N ALA A 3 -3.77 -0.45 -4.96
CA ALA A 3 -3.67 0.59 -5.98
C ALA A 3 -4.57 0.22 -7.17
N ILE A 4 -5.37 1.18 -7.61
CA ILE A 4 -6.34 1.02 -8.69
C ILE A 4 -5.90 1.91 -9.87
N PRO A 5 -5.68 1.33 -11.05
CA PRO A 5 -5.29 2.08 -12.25
C PRO A 5 -6.44 2.96 -12.72
N ALA A 6 -6.11 3.98 -13.51
CA ALA A 6 -7.11 4.80 -14.20
C ALA A 6 -7.86 4.03 -15.28
N ASP A 7 -7.13 3.17 -16.00
CA ASP A 7 -7.71 2.26 -16.97
C ASP A 7 -8.40 1.08 -16.26
N LYS A 8 -9.73 1.07 -16.30
CA LYS A 8 -10.57 0.03 -15.70
C LYS A 8 -10.46 -1.33 -16.39
N THR A 9 -9.84 -1.41 -17.56
CA THR A 9 -9.58 -2.67 -18.27
C THR A 9 -8.27 -3.33 -17.82
N SER A 10 -7.45 -2.60 -17.06
CA SER A 10 -6.18 -3.09 -16.52
C SER A 10 -6.32 -3.64 -15.10
N TYR A 11 -5.31 -4.39 -14.65
CA TYR A 11 -5.26 -4.93 -13.30
C TYR A 11 -4.81 -3.87 -12.28
N GLY A 12 -5.30 -3.99 -11.05
CA GLY A 12 -4.77 -3.27 -9.89
C GLY A 12 -3.62 -4.01 -9.21
N TYR A 13 -3.07 -3.41 -8.17
CA TYR A 13 -2.01 -4.03 -7.37
C TYR A 13 -2.41 -4.09 -5.90
N ILE A 14 -2.13 -5.23 -5.25
CA ILE A 14 -2.29 -5.42 -3.81
C ILE A 14 -0.91 -5.68 -3.22
N SER A 15 -0.65 -5.06 -2.08
CA SER A 15 0.58 -5.26 -1.30
C SER A 15 0.23 -5.67 0.13
N GLU A 16 1.14 -6.40 0.76
CA GLU A 16 1.11 -6.71 2.18
C GLU A 16 2.36 -6.17 2.86
N HIS A 17 2.23 -5.80 4.13
CA HIS A 17 3.36 -5.39 4.94
C HIS A 17 3.09 -5.78 6.40
N HIS A 18 4.06 -6.43 7.01
CA HIS A 18 4.04 -6.84 8.41
C HIS A 18 5.24 -6.20 9.12
N ALA A 19 4.99 -5.55 10.25
CA ALA A 19 6.01 -4.83 11.01
C ALA A 19 5.76 -4.87 12.51
N PHE A 20 6.84 -4.66 13.27
CA PHE A 20 6.83 -4.44 14.72
C PHE A 20 7.37 -3.05 15.04
N GLY A 21 6.88 -2.41 16.11
CA GLY A 21 7.33 -1.09 16.52
C GLY A 21 6.85 0.08 15.64
N MET A 22 5.96 -0.18 14.70
CA MET A 22 5.33 0.83 13.84
C MET A 22 3.88 1.05 14.26
N THR A 23 3.41 2.28 14.11
CA THR A 23 1.99 2.60 14.28
C THR A 23 1.16 2.06 13.11
N GLU A 24 -0.14 1.86 13.34
CA GLU A 24 -1.09 1.48 12.29
C GLU A 24 -0.98 2.36 11.04
N LYS A 25 -0.87 3.67 11.26
CA LYS A 25 -0.74 4.66 10.19
C LYS A 25 0.55 4.46 9.40
N GLN A 26 1.70 4.30 10.06
CA GLN A 26 2.97 4.11 9.36
C GLN A 26 3.00 2.80 8.56
N THR A 27 2.53 1.70 9.15
CA THR A 27 2.45 0.40 8.46
C THR A 27 1.47 0.47 7.28
N GLY A 28 0.32 1.13 7.48
CA GLY A 28 -0.69 1.30 6.45
C GLY A 28 -0.25 2.18 5.30
N ASP A 29 0.33 3.34 5.60
CA ASP A 29 0.91 4.26 4.61
C ASP A 29 1.98 3.52 3.79
N HIS A 30 2.90 2.80 4.45
CA HIS A 30 3.94 2.04 3.75
C HIS A 30 3.37 0.95 2.83
N ALA A 31 2.34 0.21 3.29
CA ALA A 31 1.70 -0.79 2.45
C ALA A 31 0.97 -0.14 1.27
N GLU A 32 0.24 0.96 1.47
CA GLU A 32 -0.42 1.71 0.39
C GLU A 32 0.57 2.17 -0.68
N ASP A 33 1.65 2.77 -0.21
CA ASP A 33 2.73 3.34 -1.00
C ASP A 33 3.45 2.25 -1.82
N LEU A 34 3.67 1.07 -1.23
CA LEU A 34 4.19 -0.09 -1.92
C LEU A 34 3.25 -0.58 -3.03
N ALA A 35 1.93 -0.62 -2.81
CA ALA A 35 1.00 -1.02 -3.88
C ALA A 35 1.03 -0.06 -5.06
N ALA A 36 1.09 1.24 -4.80
CA ALA A 36 1.16 2.26 -5.83
C ALA A 36 2.48 2.20 -6.62
N ALA A 37 3.60 2.05 -5.91
CA ALA A 37 4.92 1.86 -6.50
C ALA A 37 4.98 0.65 -7.43
N MET A 38 4.46 -0.49 -6.98
CA MET A 38 4.46 -1.72 -7.77
C MET A 38 3.53 -1.61 -8.98
N LEU A 39 2.36 -0.97 -8.87
CA LEU A 39 1.51 -0.72 -10.03
C LEU A 39 2.23 0.18 -11.05
N ALA A 40 2.85 1.25 -10.57
CA ALA A 40 3.57 2.22 -11.40
C ALA A 40 4.72 1.60 -12.19
N SER A 41 5.51 0.73 -11.57
CA SER A 41 6.63 0.05 -12.25
C SER A 41 6.11 -0.82 -13.42
N THR A 42 4.96 -1.47 -13.26
CA THR A 42 4.33 -2.21 -14.37
C THR A 42 3.81 -1.32 -15.50
N LEU A 43 3.55 -0.04 -15.23
CA LEU A 43 3.12 0.96 -16.21
C LEU A 43 4.29 1.74 -16.85
N GLY A 44 5.53 1.27 -16.63
CA GLY A 44 6.75 1.86 -17.17
C GLY A 44 7.14 3.19 -16.52
N ILE A 45 6.68 3.44 -15.30
CA ILE A 45 7.14 4.59 -14.50
C ILE A 45 8.25 4.09 -13.59
N ASP A 46 9.47 4.59 -13.80
CA ASP A 46 10.63 4.22 -12.99
C ASP A 46 10.41 4.66 -11.53
N PHE A 47 10.46 3.71 -10.61
CA PHE A 47 10.23 3.95 -9.20
C PHE A 47 11.44 3.51 -8.38
N ASN A 48 12.24 4.49 -7.96
CA ASN A 48 13.26 4.30 -6.94
C ASN A 48 12.60 4.27 -5.54
N VAL A 49 12.70 3.12 -4.86
CA VAL A 49 12.11 2.85 -3.54
C VAL A 49 12.84 3.61 -2.42
N ASP A 50 14.08 4.05 -2.68
CA ASP A 50 14.92 4.77 -1.71
C ASP A 50 14.69 6.29 -1.72
N GLU A 51 13.88 6.81 -2.65
CA GLU A 51 13.57 8.24 -2.75
C GLU A 51 12.31 8.62 -1.93
N SER A 52 12.30 9.85 -1.40
CA SER A 52 11.22 10.37 -0.54
C SER A 52 9.84 10.25 -1.18
N TRP A 53 8.96 9.46 -0.56
CA TRP A 53 7.63 9.14 -1.10
C TRP A 53 6.70 10.36 -1.17
N ASP A 54 6.87 11.33 -0.26
CA ASP A 54 6.07 12.56 -0.22
C ASP A 54 6.23 13.40 -1.50
N GLU A 55 7.42 13.40 -2.11
CA GLU A 55 7.68 14.11 -3.37
C GLU A 55 7.07 13.39 -4.58
N LYS A 56 6.84 12.08 -4.48
CA LYS A 56 6.36 11.22 -5.58
C LYS A 56 4.85 11.01 -5.58
N LYS A 57 4.15 11.17 -4.45
CA LYS A 57 2.68 11.12 -4.38
C LYS A 57 2.04 12.11 -5.36
N GLU A 58 2.64 13.29 -5.50
CA GLU A 58 2.24 14.30 -6.48
C GLU A 58 2.52 13.84 -7.92
N ILE A 59 3.69 13.27 -8.20
CA ILE A 59 4.04 12.76 -9.55
C ILE A 59 3.03 11.70 -10.01
N PHE A 60 2.59 10.80 -9.11
CA PHE A 60 1.60 9.78 -9.45
C PHE A 60 0.21 10.35 -9.74
N LYS A 61 -0.27 11.28 -8.90
CA LYS A 61 -1.52 12.00 -9.16
C LYS A 61 -1.46 12.79 -10.47
N ILE A 62 -0.31 13.41 -10.77
CA ILE A 62 -0.08 14.20 -11.98
C ILE A 62 0.00 13.30 -13.23
N SER A 63 0.56 12.08 -13.12
CA SER A 63 0.64 11.13 -14.23
C SER A 63 -0.72 10.66 -14.74
N GLY A 64 -1.78 10.81 -13.92
CA GLY A 64 -3.14 10.37 -14.24
C GLY A 64 -3.30 8.86 -14.39
N LYS A 65 -2.24 8.06 -14.15
CA LYS A 65 -2.26 6.60 -14.37
C LYS A 65 -2.83 5.81 -13.20
N ILE A 66 -2.79 6.36 -11.99
CA ILE A 66 -3.37 5.76 -10.77
C ILE A 66 -4.54 6.64 -10.33
N VAL A 67 -5.73 6.05 -10.23
CA VAL A 67 -6.94 6.79 -9.84
C VAL A 67 -7.10 6.82 -8.33
N ARG A 68 -6.74 5.74 -7.65
CA ARG A 68 -6.97 5.62 -6.22
C ARG A 68 -6.01 4.63 -5.57
N THR A 69 -5.59 4.98 -4.36
CA THR A 69 -4.89 4.10 -3.43
C THR A 69 -5.70 4.00 -2.13
N LEU A 70 -5.57 2.88 -1.42
CA LEU A 70 -6.09 2.71 -0.07
C LEU A 70 -5.30 1.62 0.68
N ASN A 71 -5.45 1.59 2.00
CA ASN A 71 -4.97 0.48 2.82
C ASN A 71 -6.01 0.06 3.87
N VAL A 72 -5.88 -1.20 4.30
CA VAL A 72 -6.54 -1.76 5.48
C VAL A 72 -5.41 -2.32 6.34
N THR A 73 -5.31 -1.84 7.58
CA THR A 73 -4.23 -2.17 8.49
C THR A 73 -4.81 -2.39 9.88
N GLN A 74 -4.33 -3.42 10.57
CA GLN A 74 -4.67 -3.67 11.97
C GLN A 74 -3.39 -3.66 12.79
N SER A 75 -3.35 -2.84 13.84
CA SER A 75 -2.27 -2.85 14.83
C SER A 75 -2.77 -3.29 16.20
N LYS A 76 -1.87 -3.80 17.04
CA LYS A 76 -2.16 -4.09 18.45
C LYS A 76 -0.90 -4.04 19.29
N ILE A 77 -1.01 -3.41 20.46
CA ILE A 77 0.00 -3.52 21.52
C ILE A 77 -0.24 -4.86 22.24
N CYS A 78 0.78 -5.72 22.25
CA CYS A 78 0.73 -6.97 22.98
C CYS A 78 0.84 -6.70 24.48
N MET A 79 -0.03 -7.34 25.26
CA MET A 79 0.03 -7.28 26.73
C MET A 79 0.99 -8.35 27.25
N ASP A 80 1.58 -8.09 28.43
CA ASP A 80 2.44 -9.06 29.10
C ASP A 80 1.71 -10.39 29.34
N ASN A 81 2.42 -11.50 29.20
CA ASN A 81 1.90 -12.87 29.32
C ASN A 81 0.74 -13.24 28.36
N HIS A 82 0.56 -12.51 27.26
CA HIS A 82 -0.42 -12.84 26.22
C HIS A 82 0.25 -13.02 24.85
N TYR A 83 -0.41 -13.76 23.97
CA TYR A 83 -0.07 -13.83 22.55
C TYR A 83 -1.13 -13.08 21.77
N THR A 84 -0.70 -12.23 20.83
CA THR A 84 -1.59 -11.49 19.94
C THR A 84 -1.15 -11.71 18.51
N THR A 85 -2.12 -11.91 17.62
CA THR A 85 -1.90 -11.85 16.18
C THR A 85 -2.81 -10.78 15.57
N VAL A 86 -2.35 -10.15 14.50
CA VAL A 86 -3.13 -9.23 13.69
C VAL A 86 -3.19 -9.78 12.27
N VAL A 87 -4.34 -9.58 11.61
CA VAL A 87 -4.57 -10.03 10.25
C VAL A 87 -5.24 -8.91 9.48
N ALA A 88 -4.75 -8.64 8.28
CA ALA A 88 -5.43 -7.84 7.26
C ALA A 88 -5.54 -8.70 6.00
N ALA A 89 -6.65 -8.58 5.27
CA ALA A 89 -6.91 -9.40 4.09
C ALA A 89 -7.61 -8.60 3.00
N ALA A 90 -7.30 -8.92 1.75
CA ALA A 90 -8.08 -8.53 0.58
C ALA A 90 -8.85 -9.77 0.09
N VAL A 91 -10.18 -9.71 0.14
CA VAL A 91 -11.04 -10.86 -0.19
C VAL A 91 -11.78 -10.57 -1.49
N PHE A 92 -11.53 -11.39 -2.51
CA PHE A 92 -12.28 -11.35 -3.76
C PHE A 92 -13.57 -12.14 -3.61
N VAL A 93 -14.69 -11.50 -3.90
CA VAL A 93 -16.03 -12.11 -3.87
C VAL A 93 -16.59 -12.17 -5.29
N PHE A 94 -17.47 -13.16 -5.52
CA PHE A 94 -18.08 -13.47 -6.82
C PHE A 94 -19.43 -12.77 -7.02
#